data_AF-A0A7J8AHP9-F1
#
_entry.id   AF-A0A7J8AHP9-F1
#
_cell.length_a   1.000
_cell.length_b   1.000
_cell.length_c   1.000
_cell.angle_alpha   90.00
_cell.angle_beta   90.00
_cell.angle_gamma   90.00
#
_symmetry.space_group_name_H-M   'P 1'
#
loop_
_entity.id
_entity.type
_entity.pdbx_description
1 polymer ?
#
loop_
_entity_poly.entity_id
_entity_poly.type
_entity_poly.pdbx_seq_one_letter_code
_entity_poly.pdbx_strand_id
1 'polypeptide(L)'
;MSLGIRNLQRAVPLRRAPLRRRLELNLKAGEIPQPDFAEDYNLGDIFLGVEYIFQHCKENENYYDILTVTATHGLCHLLGFTHSTEAAWQKMYQKEMEVLEELGRHTGDRLQPLSRGLF
;
A
#
# COMPACT_ATOMS: atom_id res chain seq x y z
N MET A 1 10.77 -15.85 21.51
CA MET A 1 9.64 -16.24 20.65
C MET A 1 9.68 -15.36 19.42
N SER A 2 10.03 -15.91 18.25
CA SER A 2 10.04 -15.15 16.99
C SER A 2 8.77 -15.48 16.20
N LEU A 3 7.86 -14.52 16.10
CA LEU A 3 6.78 -14.58 15.13
C LEU A 3 7.36 -14.21 13.77
N GLY A 4 7.74 -15.21 12.98
CA GLY A 4 8.31 -15.01 11.65
C GLY A 4 7.23 -14.64 10.63
N ILE A 5 6.91 -13.35 10.49
CA ILE A 5 6.01 -12.88 9.43
C ILE A 5 6.87 -12.51 8.20
N ARG A 6 6.90 -13.40 7.20
CA ARG A 6 7.79 -13.28 6.03
C ARG A 6 7.28 -12.33 4.92
N ASN A 7 6.09 -11.75 5.09
CA ASN A 7 5.46 -10.93 4.05
C ASN A 7 5.07 -9.58 4.64
N LEU A 8 5.73 -8.50 4.20
CA LEU A 8 5.41 -7.12 4.59
C LEU A 8 3.95 -6.76 4.30
N GLN A 9 3.36 -7.30 3.22
CA GLN A 9 1.94 -7.14 2.87
C GLN A 9 0.99 -7.71 3.94
N ARG A 10 1.46 -8.64 4.78
CA ARG A 10 0.71 -9.24 5.90
C ARG A 10 1.14 -8.70 7.25
N ALA A 11 2.33 -8.08 7.33
CA ALA A 11 2.99 -7.74 8.59
C ALA A 11 2.73 -6.31 9.02
N VAL A 12 2.61 -5.37 8.07
CA VAL A 12 2.14 -4.04 8.39
C VAL A 12 0.64 -4.18 8.63
N PRO A 13 0.14 -4.01 9.87
CA PRO A 13 -1.27 -3.91 10.09
C PRO A 13 -1.65 -2.56 9.49
N LEU A 14 -2.01 -2.55 8.20
CA LEU A 14 -2.82 -1.48 7.63
C LEU A 14 -4.18 -1.58 8.32
N ARG A 15 -4.21 -1.19 9.60
CA ARG A 15 -5.43 -0.94 10.34
C ARG A 15 -5.93 0.35 9.75
N ARG A 16 -6.85 0.23 8.79
CA ARG A 16 -7.84 1.27 8.56
C ARG A 16 -8.47 1.53 9.92
N ALA A 17 -8.12 2.64 10.57
CA ALA A 17 -8.87 3.10 11.71
C ALA A 17 -10.19 3.61 11.11
N PRO A 18 -11.34 2.99 11.41
CA PRO A 18 -12.59 3.32 10.76
C PRO A 18 -13.11 4.65 11.31
N LEU A 19 -12.52 5.75 10.85
CA LEU A 19 -13.08 7.08 11.06
C LEU A 19 -14.33 7.27 10.19
N ARG A 20 -14.55 6.40 9.19
CA ARG A 20 -15.65 6.47 8.21
C ARG A 20 -16.30 5.13 7.93
N ARG A 21 -17.47 4.88 8.53
CA ARG A 21 -18.30 3.72 8.15
C ARG A 21 -18.85 3.80 6.72
N ARG A 22 -18.99 4.99 6.11
CA ARG A 22 -19.77 5.16 4.86
C ARG A 22 -18.94 5.05 3.57
N LEU A 23 -17.74 5.63 3.54
CA LEU A 23 -16.86 5.64 2.35
C LEU A 23 -16.06 4.32 2.22
N GLU A 24 -15.57 3.78 3.35
CA GLU A 24 -14.74 2.57 3.38
C GLU A 24 -15.48 1.31 2.89
N LEU A 25 -16.81 1.26 3.03
CA LEU A 25 -17.59 0.07 2.71
C LEU A 25 -17.78 -0.16 1.20
N ASN A 26 -17.57 0.85 0.35
CA ASN A 26 -18.00 0.78 -1.05
C ASN A 26 -16.99 1.27 -2.09
N LEU A 27 -15.82 1.80 -1.70
CA LEU A 27 -14.84 2.28 -2.68
C LEU A 27 -14.22 1.10 -3.45
N LYS A 28 -14.53 0.98 -4.75
CA LYS A 28 -13.92 -0.03 -5.61
C LYS A 28 -12.57 0.47 -6.12
N ALA A 29 -11.68 -0.48 -6.38
CA ALA A 29 -10.35 -0.22 -6.92
C ALA A 29 -10.38 0.75 -8.12
N GLY A 30 -9.75 1.92 -7.95
CA GLY A 30 -9.61 2.93 -9.00
C GLY A 30 -10.80 3.87 -9.18
N GLU A 31 -11.87 3.71 -8.41
CA GLU A 31 -12.94 4.71 -8.37
C GLU A 31 -12.46 5.94 -7.60
N ILE A 32 -12.71 7.12 -8.16
CA ILE A 32 -12.48 8.38 -7.45
C ILE A 32 -13.67 8.54 -6.48
N PRO A 33 -13.41 8.72 -5.16
CA PRO A 33 -14.48 9.00 -4.21
C PRO A 33 -15.30 10.20 -4.69
N GLN A 34 -16.62 10.12 -4.59
CA GLN A 34 -17.50 11.27 -4.76
C GLN A 34 -17.91 11.77 -3.38
N PRO A 35 -17.22 12.77 -2.83
CA PRO A 35 -17.49 13.29 -1.50
C PRO A 35 -18.77 14.14 -1.49
N ASP A 36 -19.63 13.91 -0.51
CA ASP A 36 -20.79 14.78 -0.26
C ASP A 36 -20.38 16.00 0.61
N PHE A 37 -19.37 15.83 1.46
CA PHE A 37 -18.84 16.85 2.39
C PHE A 37 -17.31 16.96 2.33
N ALA A 38 -16.73 18.04 2.87
CA ALA A 38 -15.26 18.20 2.92
C ALA A 38 -14.58 17.07 3.72
N GLU A 39 -15.27 16.66 4.79
CA GLU A 39 -15.26 15.35 5.45
C GLU A 39 -14.75 14.20 4.58
N ASP A 40 -15.35 14.16 3.39
CA ASP A 40 -15.34 13.04 2.50
C ASP A 40 -14.08 12.89 1.63
N TYR A 41 -13.17 13.86 1.66
CA TYR A 41 -11.86 13.77 1.03
C TYR A 41 -10.78 13.06 1.86
N ASN A 42 -11.00 12.86 3.17
CA ASN A 42 -10.04 12.14 4.02
C ASN A 42 -10.05 10.62 3.72
N LEU A 43 -9.04 10.11 3.03
CA LEU A 43 -8.96 8.69 2.63
C LEU A 43 -8.72 7.71 3.79
N GLY A 44 -8.37 8.21 4.98
CA GLY A 44 -8.02 7.42 6.16
C GLY A 44 -6.53 7.43 6.48
N ASP A 45 -6.15 6.61 7.45
CA ASP A 45 -4.80 6.57 8.00
C ASP A 45 -4.00 5.35 7.52
N ILE A 46 -2.68 5.53 7.41
CA ILE A 46 -1.71 4.44 7.20
C ILE A 46 -0.74 4.44 8.39
N PHE A 47 -0.64 3.31 9.07
CA PHE A 47 0.34 3.09 10.13
C PHE A 47 1.47 2.20 9.61
N LEU A 48 2.70 2.69 9.64
CA LEU A 48 3.89 1.95 9.23
C LEU A 48 4.71 1.57 10.46
N GLY A 49 4.92 0.28 10.67
CA GLY A 49 5.85 -0.22 11.68
C GLY A 49 7.29 -0.04 11.19
N VAL A 50 7.85 1.15 11.32
CA VAL A 50 9.15 1.51 10.73
C VAL A 50 10.30 0.65 11.25
N GLU A 51 10.30 0.27 12.53
CA GLU A 51 11.27 -0.67 13.11
C GLU A 51 11.11 -2.07 12.52
N TYR A 52 9.87 -2.50 12.32
CA TYR A 52 9.59 -3.80 11.70
C TYR A 52 10.09 -3.83 10.25
N ILE A 53 9.80 -2.77 9.48
CA ILE A 53 10.26 -2.63 8.10
C ILE A 53 11.80 -2.65 8.05
N PHE A 54 12.45 -1.90 8.95
CA PHE A 54 13.92 -1.87 9.04
C PHE A 54 14.50 -3.26 9.33
N GLN A 55 13.94 -4.00 10.28
CA GLN A 55 14.39 -5.35 10.62
C GLN A 55 14.22 -6.38 9.50
N HIS A 56 13.28 -6.14 8.57
CA HIS A 56 13.01 -7.03 7.44
C HIS A 56 13.65 -6.57 6.13
N CYS A 57 14.30 -5.41 6.14
CA CYS A 57 15.11 -4.93 5.03
C CYS A 57 16.37 -5.80 4.91
N LYS A 58 16.62 -6.35 3.73
CA LYS A 58 17.84 -7.13 3.49
C LYS A 58 19.06 -6.21 3.45
N GLU A 59 20.24 -6.75 3.71
CA GLU A 59 21.51 -6.01 3.69
C GLU A 59 21.78 -5.30 2.34
N ASN A 60 21.24 -5.84 1.25
CA ASN A 60 21.38 -5.30 -0.10
C ASN A 60 20.17 -4.45 -0.56
N GLU A 61 19.21 -4.19 0.32
CA GLU A 61 18.05 -3.35 0.05
C GLU A 61 18.22 -1.98 0.72
N ASN A 62 17.76 -0.92 0.05
CA ASN A 62 17.73 0.41 0.63
C ASN A 62 16.47 0.56 1.48
N TYR A 63 16.64 0.92 2.76
CA TYR A 63 15.54 1.10 3.70
C TYR A 63 14.49 2.11 3.22
N TYR A 64 14.91 3.25 2.65
CA TYR A 64 14.00 4.28 2.17
C TYR A 64 13.21 3.83 0.94
N ASP A 65 13.80 2.99 0.09
CA ASP A 65 13.12 2.38 -1.05
C ASP A 65 12.01 1.43 -0.55
N ILE A 66 12.33 0.57 0.42
CA ILE A 66 11.34 -0.33 1.03
C ILE A 66 10.23 0.45 1.73
N LEU A 67 10.57 1.53 2.45
CA LEU A 67 9.59 2.39 3.09
C LEU A 67 8.65 3.06 2.06
N THR A 68 9.21 3.57 0.96
CA THR A 68 8.47 4.18 -0.14
C THR A 68 7.51 3.19 -0.79
N VAL A 69 8.00 1.99 -1.14
CA VAL A 69 7.18 0.93 -1.72
C VAL A 69 6.06 0.49 -0.77
N THR A 70 6.35 0.42 0.54
CA THR A 70 5.36 0.07 1.57
C THR A 70 4.29 1.16 1.73
N ALA A 71 4.68 2.44 1.69
CA ALA A 71 3.74 3.55 1.74
C ALA A 71 2.83 3.57 0.51
N THR A 72 3.39 3.38 -0.69
CA THR A 72 2.63 3.27 -1.95
C THR A 72 1.61 2.13 -1.89
N HIS A 73 2.00 0.97 -1.37
CA HIS A 73 1.09 -0.16 -1.15
C HIS A 73 -0.07 0.20 -0.19
N GLY A 74 0.24 0.88 0.91
CA GLY A 74 -0.77 1.39 1.84
C GLY A 74 -1.75 2.38 1.22
N LEU A 75 -1.27 3.30 0.38
CA LEU A 75 -2.11 4.25 -0.35
C LEU A 75 -3.04 3.54 -1.35
N CYS A 76 -2.54 2.53 -2.06
CA CYS A 76 -3.37 1.70 -2.94
C CYS A 76 -4.52 1.04 -2.15
N HIS A 77 -4.24 0.56 -0.94
CA HIS A 77 -5.28 0.04 -0.07
C HIS A 77 -6.31 1.09 0.36
N LEU A 78 -5.92 2.34 0.65
CA LEU A 78 -6.90 3.40 0.92
C LEU A 78 -7.79 3.70 -0.30
N LEU A 79 -7.28 3.52 -1.51
CA LEU A 79 -8.01 3.69 -2.78
C LEU A 79 -8.82 2.46 -3.22
N GLY A 80 -9.04 1.50 -2.32
CA GLY A 80 -9.89 0.33 -2.59
C GLY A 80 -9.23 -0.79 -3.38
N PHE A 81 -7.92 -0.73 -3.67
CA PHE A 81 -7.19 -1.86 -4.24
C PHE A 81 -6.94 -2.93 -3.17
N THR A 82 -7.05 -4.20 -3.58
CA THR A 82 -6.86 -5.36 -2.71
C THR A 82 -6.15 -6.47 -3.50
N HIS A 83 -5.66 -7.48 -2.80
CA HIS A 83 -4.92 -8.59 -3.41
C HIS A 83 -5.34 -9.96 -2.84
N SER A 84 -6.63 -10.11 -2.48
CA SER A 84 -7.17 -11.36 -1.91
C SER A 84 -7.44 -12.46 -2.95
N THR A 85 -7.48 -12.08 -4.24
CA THR A 85 -7.60 -12.98 -5.39
C THR A 85 -6.60 -12.55 -6.45
N GLU A 86 -6.23 -13.44 -7.38
CA GLU A 86 -5.30 -13.12 -8.48
C GLU A 86 -5.78 -11.93 -9.31
N ALA A 87 -7.06 -11.89 -9.66
CA ALA A 87 -7.65 -10.78 -10.42
C ALA A 87 -7.61 -9.44 -9.66
N ALA A 88 -7.80 -9.45 -8.34
CA ALA A 88 -7.67 -8.26 -7.52
C ALA A 88 -6.21 -7.83 -7.40
N TRP A 89 -5.32 -8.80 -7.15
CA TRP A 89 -3.87 -8.60 -7.09
C TRP A 89 -3.33 -7.98 -8.37
N GLN A 90 -3.75 -8.45 -9.55
CA GLN A 90 -3.26 -7.91 -10.82
C GLN A 90 -3.58 -6.41 -10.96
N LYS A 91 -4.76 -5.97 -10.50
CA LYS A 91 -5.12 -4.54 -10.46
C LYS A 91 -4.25 -3.76 -9.48
N MET A 92 -4.00 -4.33 -8.31
CA MET A 92 -3.15 -3.71 -7.30
C MET A 92 -1.70 -3.60 -7.76
N TYR A 93 -1.15 -4.66 -8.33
CA TYR A 93 0.18 -4.68 -8.92
C TYR A 93 0.32 -3.62 -10.01
N GLN A 94 -0.65 -3.54 -10.92
CA GLN A 94 -0.61 -2.54 -11.99
C GLN A 94 -0.66 -1.11 -11.44
N LYS A 95 -1.49 -0.84 -10.42
CA LYS A 95 -1.58 0.48 -9.81
C LYS A 95 -0.32 0.84 -9.03
N GLU A 96 0.25 -0.09 -8.27
CA GLU A 96 1.56 0.11 -7.62
C GLU A 96 2.63 0.43 -8.65
N MET A 97 2.62 -0.28 -9.78
CA MET A 97 3.60 -0.01 -10.84
C MET A 97 3.46 1.40 -11.41
N GLU A 98 2.23 1.78 -11.78
CA GLU A 98 1.92 3.10 -12.31
C GLU A 98 2.42 4.23 -11.39
N VAL A 99 2.17 4.11 -10.07
CA VAL A 99 2.59 5.12 -9.09
C VAL A 99 4.11 5.16 -8.93
N LEU A 100 4.77 4.00 -8.85
CA LEU A 100 6.22 3.94 -8.67
C LEU A 100 6.99 4.37 -9.93
N GLU A 101 6.46 4.10 -11.14
CA GLU A 101 7.01 4.61 -12.39
C GLU A 101 6.90 6.14 -12.46
N GLU A 102 5.75 6.69 -12.07
CA GLU A 102 5.57 8.15 -12.01
C GLU A 102 6.54 8.78 -11.00
N LEU A 103 6.68 8.21 -9.81
CA LEU A 103 7.64 8.67 -8.82
C LEU A 103 9.07 8.62 -9.38
N GLY A 104 9.44 7.50 -10.01
CA GLY A 104 10.75 7.31 -10.63
C GLY A 104 11.06 8.31 -11.75
N ARG A 105 10.05 8.83 -12.46
CA ARG A 105 10.24 9.93 -13.42
C ARG A 105 10.73 11.22 -12.75
N HIS A 106 10.37 11.46 -11.50
CA HIS A 106 10.75 12.66 -10.75
C HIS A 106 12.00 12.47 -9.89
N THR A 107 12.24 11.26 -9.37
CA THR A 107 13.37 10.99 -8.46
C THR A 107 14.56 10.31 -9.14
N GLY A 108 14.34 9.65 -10.29
CA GLY A 108 15.33 8.81 -10.97
C GLY A 108 15.40 7.37 -10.44
N ASP A 109 14.62 7.05 -9.41
CA ASP A 109 14.62 5.71 -8.81
C ASP A 109 13.86 4.70 -9.66
N ARG A 110 14.23 3.42 -9.52
CA ARG A 110 13.53 2.29 -10.16
C ARG A 110 13.06 1.30 -9.11
N LEU A 111 11.92 1.62 -8.52
CA LEU A 111 11.30 0.81 -7.48
C LEU A 111 10.41 -0.29 -8.10
N GLN A 112 10.14 -1.33 -7.32
CA GLN A 112 9.29 -2.45 -7.75
C GLN A 112 8.08 -2.56 -6.81
N PRO A 113 6.90 -2.97 -7.32
CA PRO A 113 5.69 -3.15 -6.52
C PRO A 113 5.93 -4.05 -5.31
N LEU A 114 5.33 -3.71 -4.15
CA LEU A 114 5.37 -4.59 -2.97
C LEU A 114 4.63 -5.90 -3.27
N SER A 115 3.58 -5.81 -4.08
CA SER A 115 2.75 -6.92 -4.54
C SER A 115 3.46 -7.92 -5.47
N ARG A 116 4.70 -7.66 -5.91
CA ARG A 116 5.41 -8.55 -6.83
C ARG A 116 5.50 -10.00 -6.35
N GLY A 117 5.25 -10.95 -7.24
CA GLY A 117 5.40 -12.40 -7.00
C GLY A 117 4.48 -12.98 -5.91
N LEU A 118 3.34 -12.34 -5.65
CA LEU A 118 2.35 -12.82 -4.67
C LEU A 118 1.51 -13.99 -5.20
N PHE A 119 1.26 -14.01 -6.52
CA PHE A 119 0.58 -15.06 -7.26
C PHE A 119 1.52 -15.60 -8.35
#